data_AF-A0A7Y2JVS6-F1
#
_entry.id   AF-A0A7Y2JVS6-F1
#
_cell.length_a   1.000
_cell.length_b   1.000
_cell.length_c   1.000
_cell.angle_alpha   90.00
_cell.angle_beta   90.00
_cell.angle_gamma   90.00
#
_symmetry.space_group_name_H-M   'P 1'
#
loop_
_entity.id
_entity.type
_entity.pdbx_description
1 polymer ?
#
loop_
_entity_poly.entity_id
_entity_poly.type
_entity_poly.pdbx_seq_one_letter_code
_entity_poly.pdbx_strand_id
1 'polypeptide(L)' 'ALAPLGGLIDDATMRRLNFQVDEEGESPADVARGFLRSQQLLK' A
#
# COMPACT_ATOMS: atom_id res chain seq x y z
N ALA A 1 -9.53 -6.02 -12.59
CA ALA A 1 -10.35 -4.83 -12.29
C ALA A 1 -9.72 -4.09 -11.12
N LEU A 2 -9.56 -2.76 -11.21
CA LEU A 2 -8.97 -1.92 -10.14
C LEU A 2 -10.01 -1.40 -9.14
N ALA A 3 -11.30 -1.61 -9.40
CA ALA A 3 -12.40 -1.16 -8.54
C ALA A 3 -12.25 -1.52 -7.04
N PRO A 4 -11.69 -2.68 -6.64
CA PRO A 4 -11.48 -3.01 -5.23
C PRO A 4 -10.49 -2.10 -4.49
N LEU A 5 -9.65 -1.33 -5.22
CA LEU A 5 -8.71 -0.40 -4.61
C LEU A 5 -9.38 0.90 -4.15
N GLY A 6 -10.56 1.21 -4.70
CA GLY A 6 -11.32 2.40 -4.35
C GLY A 6 -11.75 2.36 -2.88
N GLY A 7 -11.31 3.34 -2.09
CA GLY A 7 -11.60 3.45 -0.66
C GLY A 7 -10.61 2.73 0.27
N LEU A 8 -9.74 1.86 -0.27
CA LEU A 8 -8.65 1.26 0.51
C LEU A 8 -7.38 2.11 0.49
N ILE A 9 -7.19 2.88 -0.59
CA ILE A 9 -6.06 3.80 -0.75
C ILE A 9 -6.59 5.22 -0.55
N ASP A 10 -6.97 5.53 0.69
CA ASP A 10 -7.31 6.89 1.09
C ASP A 10 -6.05 7.72 1.40
N ASP A 11 -6.24 9.01 1.69
CA ASP A 11 -5.14 9.94 1.95
C ASP A 11 -4.28 9.55 3.17
N ALA A 12 -4.91 9.02 4.22
CA ALA A 12 -4.20 8.53 5.40
C ALA A 12 -3.35 7.30 5.07
N THR A 13 -3.92 6.37 4.30
CA THR A 13 -3.23 5.16 3.84
C THR A 13 -2.05 5.52 2.94
N MET A 14 -2.23 6.40 1.96
CA MET A 14 -1.13 6.83 1.08
C MET A 14 0.00 7.49 1.83
N ARG A 15 -0.29 8.38 2.79
CA ARG A 15 0.75 9.01 3.61
C ARG A 15 1.53 7.98 4.41
N ARG A 16 0.86 6.96 4.95
CA ARG A 16 1.54 5.86 5.64
C ARG A 16 2.44 5.07 4.68
N LEU A 17 1.95 4.67 3.52
CA LEU A 17 2.75 3.89 2.55
C LEU A 17 3.98 4.68 2.08
N ASN A 18 3.84 5.98 1.82
CA ASN A 18 4.96 6.83 1.45
C ASN A 18 5.98 6.98 2.60
N PHE A 19 5.53 7.09 3.85
CA PHE A 19 6.44 7.14 5.00
C PHE A 19 7.33 5.89 5.09
N GLN A 20 6.78 4.70 4.84
CA GLN A 20 7.57 3.46 4.85
C GLN A 20 8.67 3.48 3.77
N VAL A 21 8.43 4.12 2.64
CA VAL A 21 9.42 4.24 1.56
C VAL A 21 10.42 5.34 1.87
N ASP A 22 9.94 6.55 2.16
CA ASP A 22 10.75 7.76 2.21
C ASP A 22 11.58 7.86 3.50
N GLU A 23 11.01 7.41 4.63
CA GLU A 23 11.63 7.56 5.96
C GLU A 23 12.16 6.21 6.48
N GLU A 24 11.44 5.11 6.27
CA GLU A 24 11.88 3.77 6.72
C GLU A 24 12.79 3.07 5.70
N GLY A 25 12.85 3.58 4.46
CA GLY A 25 13.71 3.04 3.39
C GLY A 25 13.24 1.71 2.83
N GLU A 26 11.97 1.33 3.02
CA GLU A 26 11.41 0.12 2.45
C GLU A 26 11.31 0.21 0.92
N SER A 27 11.45 -0.94 0.26
CA SER A 27 11.25 -1.05 -1.19
C SER A 27 9.80 -0.74 -1.56
N PRO A 28 9.53 0.20 -2.50
CA PRO A 28 8.16 0.51 -2.92
C PRO A 28 7.37 -0.71 -3.39
N ALA A 29 8.05 -1.67 -4.02
CA ALA A 29 7.43 -2.89 -4.50
C ALA A 29 7.00 -3.81 -3.33
N ASP A 30 7.78 -3.85 -2.25
CA ASP A 30 7.51 -4.69 -1.10
C ASP A 30 6.44 -4.05 -0.20
N VAL A 31 6.46 -2.73 -0.03
CA VAL A 31 5.37 -1.95 0.60
C VAL A 31 4.05 -2.20 -0.12
N ALA A 32 4.02 -2.05 -1.45
CA ALA A 32 2.81 -2.27 -2.24
C ALA A 32 2.31 -3.72 -2.15
N ARG A 33 3.21 -4.71 -2.24
CA ARG A 33 2.84 -6.13 -2.09
C ARG A 33 2.32 -6.44 -0.69
N GLY A 34 2.98 -5.91 0.35
CA GLY A 34 2.58 -6.08 1.74
C GLY A 34 1.19 -5.51 1.98
N PHE A 35 0.94 -4.29 1.50
CA PHE A 35 -0.37 -3.67 1.56
C PHE A 35 -1.44 -4.52 0.86
N LEU A 36 -1.23 -4.91 -0.40
CA LEU A 36 -2.21 -5.70 -1.16
C LEU A 36 -2.47 -7.09 -0.52
N ARG A 37 -1.45 -7.72 0.08
CA ARG A 37 -1.61 -8.96 0.86
C ARG A 37 -2.44 -8.74 2.12
N SER A 38 -2.22 -7.64 2.85
CA SER A 38 -3.00 -7.30 4.05
C SER A 38 -4.49 -7.09 3.76
N GLN A 39 -4.79 -6.59 2.55
CA GLN A 39 -6.16 -6.39 2.06
C GLN A 39 -6.73 -7.64 1.36
N GLN A 40 -6.00 -8.77 1.35
CA GLN A 40 -6.38 -10.02 0.67
C GLN A 40 -6.59 -9.86 -0.85
N LEU A 41 -5.99 -8.84 -1.47
CA LEU A 41 -6.06 -8.55 -2.90
C LEU A 41 -4.93 -9.23 -3.69
N LEU A 42 -3.90 -9.73 -2.99
CA LEU A 42 -2.77 -10.44 -3.56
C LEU A 42 -2.41 -11.65 -2.66
N LYS A 43 -2.15 -12.80 -3.27
CA LYS A 43 -1.70 -14.03 -2.58
C LYS A 43 -0.20 -13.99 -2.30
#